data_AF-A0AA48LFZ4-F1
#
_entry.id   AF-A0AA48LFZ4-F1
#
_cell.length_a   1.000
_cell.length_b   1.000
_cell.length_c   1.000
_cell.angle_alpha   90.00
_cell.angle_beta   90.00
_cell.angle_gamma   90.00
#
_symmetry.space_group_name_H-M   'P 1'
#
loop_
_entity.id
_entity.type
_entity.pdbx_description
1 polymer ?
#
loop_
_entity_poly.entity_id
_entity_poly.type
_entity_poly.pdbx_seq_one_letter_code
_entity_poly.pdbx_strand_id
1 'polypeptide(L)' 'MNKYRAPYDPEVHDMHQKVWSEEDLMYLCLMYENTKGADLALALGRTHATILSKVYHLRKTRKFDEYKRKGKAM' A
#
# COMPACT_ATOMS: atom_id res chain seq x y z
N MET A 1 11.54 -19.16 3.56
CA MET A 1 11.42 -17.74 3.15
C MET A 1 10.91 -17.66 1.71
N ASN A 2 9.87 -16.88 1.42
CA ASN A 2 9.47 -16.63 0.03
C ASN A 2 10.49 -15.67 -0.61
N LYS A 3 11.30 -16.17 -1.55
CA LYS A 3 12.40 -15.44 -2.22
C LYS A 3 11.97 -14.22 -3.05
N TYR A 4 10.67 -13.97 -3.17
CA TYR A 4 10.09 -12.87 -3.98
C TYR A 4 9.68 -11.64 -3.15
N ARG A 5 10.07 -11.56 -1.87
CA ARG A 5 9.82 -10.39 -1.02
C ARG A 5 11.14 -9.79 -0.55
N ALA A 6 11.29 -8.49 -0.73
CA ALA A 6 12.39 -7.76 -0.12
C ALA A 6 12.36 -7.98 1.41
N PRO A 7 13.51 -8.27 2.04
CA PRO A 7 13.61 -8.27 3.49
C PRO A 7 13.31 -6.87 4.05
N TYR A 8 12.97 -6.79 5.34
CA TYR A 8 12.85 -5.50 5.99
C TYR A 8 14.21 -4.79 5.99
N ASP A 9 14.17 -3.53 5.62
CA ASP A 9 15.32 -2.62 5.56
C ASP A 9 14.80 -1.23 5.97
N PRO A 10 15.27 -0.64 7.10
CA PRO A 10 14.82 0.66 7.57
C PRO A 10 15.05 1.81 6.59
N GLU A 11 16.05 1.74 5.71
CA GLU A 11 16.33 2.81 4.73
C GLU A 11 15.26 2.85 3.63
N VAL A 12 14.72 1.68 3.29
CA VAL A 12 13.70 1.51 2.25
C VAL A 12 12.28 1.49 2.83
N HIS A 13 12.13 1.07 4.08
CA HIS A 13 10.85 0.91 4.78
C HIS A 13 10.68 1.94 5.89
N ASP A 14 10.94 3.20 5.56
CA ASP A 14 10.94 4.35 6.47
C ASP A 14 9.56 4.68 7.07
N MET A 15 8.47 4.09 6.53
CA MET A 15 7.11 4.20 7.05
C MET A 15 6.75 3.10 8.07
N HIS A 16 7.75 2.45 8.66
CA HIS A 16 7.54 1.49 9.74
C HIS A 16 6.77 2.12 10.91
N GLN A 17 5.71 1.46 11.37
CA GLN A 17 4.80 1.91 12.45
C GLN A 17 4.09 3.26 12.24
N LYS A 18 4.33 3.96 11.13
CA LYS A 18 3.64 5.22 10.82
C LYS A 18 2.20 4.96 10.36
N VAL A 19 1.29 5.83 10.78
CA VAL A 19 -0.10 5.87 10.33
C VAL A 19 -0.18 6.05 8.81
N TRP A 20 -1.28 5.61 8.21
CA TRP A 20 -1.57 5.82 6.79
C TRP A 20 -2.22 7.19 6.62
N SER A 21 -1.64 8.04 5.77
CA SER A 21 -2.30 9.29 5.35
C SER A 21 -3.46 8.98 4.40
N GLU A 22 -4.33 9.96 4.17
CA GLU A 22 -5.39 9.79 3.17
C GLU A 22 -4.80 9.71 1.76
N GLU A 23 -3.72 10.47 1.48
CA GLU A 23 -2.99 10.44 0.22
C GLU A 23 -2.36 9.06 -0.05
N ASP A 24 -1.73 8.44 0.96
CA ASP A 24 -1.19 7.08 0.85
C ASP A 24 -2.30 6.08 0.46
N LEU A 25 -3.47 6.23 1.09
CA LEU A 25 -4.62 5.34 0.86
C LEU A 25 -5.21 5.53 -0.53
N MET A 26 -5.35 6.78 -0.98
CA MET A 26 -5.79 7.11 -2.33
C MET A 26 -4.81 6.55 -3.36
N TYR A 27 -3.52 6.81 -3.21
CA TYR A 27 -2.48 6.30 -4.10
C TYR A 27 -2.47 4.77 -4.13
N LEU A 28 -2.46 4.12 -2.96
CA LEU A 28 -2.50 2.66 -2.85
C LEU A 28 -3.70 2.10 -3.62
N CYS A 29 -4.91 2.57 -3.35
CA CYS A 29 -6.14 2.04 -3.95
C CYS A 29 -6.25 2.35 -5.45
N LEU A 30 -5.73 3.51 -5.90
CA LEU A 30 -5.70 3.89 -7.31
C LEU A 30 -4.78 2.98 -8.12
N MET A 31 -3.59 2.68 -7.59
CA MET A 31 -2.53 1.99 -8.32
C MET A 31 -2.55 0.46 -8.16
N TYR A 32 -3.22 -0.07 -7.13
CA TYR A 32 -3.13 -1.49 -6.75
C TYR A 32 -3.39 -2.51 -7.87
N GLU A 33 -4.29 -2.21 -8.79
CA GLU A 33 -4.66 -3.15 -9.88
C GLU A 33 -3.67 -3.13 -11.05
N ASN A 34 -2.91 -2.04 -11.19
CA ASN A 34 -2.02 -1.81 -12.34
C ASN A 34 -0.54 -1.91 -11.96
N THR A 35 -0.23 -2.05 -10.67
CA THR A 35 1.14 -2.03 -10.15
C THR A 35 1.40 -3.24 -9.27
N LYS A 36 2.60 -3.81 -9.36
CA LYS A 36 2.97 -4.96 -8.52
C LYS A 36 3.05 -4.51 -7.06
N GLY A 37 2.65 -5.39 -6.15
CA GLY A 37 2.68 -5.10 -4.70
C GLY A 37 4.06 -4.75 -4.16
N ALA A 38 5.14 -5.24 -4.78
CA ALA A 38 6.51 -4.88 -4.43
C ALA A 38 6.87 -3.44 -4.83
N ASP A 39 6.40 -2.98 -5.99
CA ASP A 39 6.65 -1.62 -6.46
C ASP A 39 5.83 -0.61 -5.63
N LEU A 40 4.60 -0.98 -5.23
CA LEU A 40 3.80 -0.18 -4.30
C LEU A 40 4.41 -0.11 -2.91
N ALA A 41 4.98 -1.21 -2.43
CA ALA A 41 5.71 -1.27 -1.18
C ALA A 41 6.86 -0.27 -1.18
N LEU A 42 7.67 -0.26 -2.24
CA LEU A 42 8.78 0.67 -2.41
C LEU A 42 8.27 2.13 -2.48
N ALA A 43 7.26 2.39 -3.31
CA ALA A 43 6.71 3.74 -3.48
C ALA A 43 6.11 4.33 -2.19
N LEU A 44 5.58 3.49 -1.31
CA LEU A 44 4.97 3.89 -0.04
C LEU A 44 5.89 3.73 1.17
N GLY A 45 7.15 3.33 0.98
CA GLY A 45 8.09 3.09 2.08
C GLY A 45 7.62 2.02 3.07
N ARG A 46 6.84 1.02 2.60
CA ARG A 46 6.19 0.00 3.46
C ARG A 46 6.47 -1.40 2.95
N THR A 47 6.42 -2.40 3.83
CA THR A 47 6.69 -3.78 3.39
C THR A 47 5.56 -4.29 2.50
N HIS A 48 5.88 -5.23 1.60
CA HIS A 48 4.86 -5.89 0.78
C HIS A 48 3.77 -6.57 1.64
N ALA A 49 4.11 -7.11 2.81
CA ALA A 49 3.12 -7.67 3.74
C ALA A 49 2.16 -6.59 4.27
N THR A 50 2.67 -5.41 4.60
CA THR A 50 1.87 -4.26 5.05
C THR A 50 0.90 -3.79 3.97
N ILE A 51 1.33 -3.74 2.70
CA ILE A 51 0.49 -3.42 1.54
C ILE A 51 -0.69 -4.40 1.43
N LEU A 52 -0.39 -5.71 1.39
CA LEU A 52 -1.41 -6.76 1.23
C LEU A 52 -2.42 -6.73 2.39
N SER A 53 -1.93 -6.61 3.62
CA SER A 53 -2.77 -6.54 4.82
C SER A 53 -3.69 -5.31 4.77
N LYS A 54 -3.16 -4.15 4.37
CA LYS A 54 -3.95 -2.92 4.28
C LYS A 54 -5.05 -3.03 3.23
N VAL A 55 -4.73 -3.52 2.04
CA VAL A 55 -5.74 -3.71 0.97
C VAL A 55 -6.82 -4.70 1.38
N TYR A 56 -6.43 -5.82 2.02
CA TYR A 56 -7.40 -6.76 2.57
C TYR A 56 -8.38 -6.08 3.54
N HIS A 57 -7.86 -5.28 4.48
CA HIS A 57 -8.70 -4.55 5.44
C HIS A 57 -9.62 -3.52 4.77
N LEU A 58 -9.11 -2.76 3.80
CA LEU A 58 -9.90 -1.75 3.07
C LEU A 58 -11.02 -2.40 2.25
N ARG A 59 -10.77 -3.54 1.62
CA ARG A 59 -11.80 -4.30 0.90
C ARG A 59 -12.86 -4.86 1.86
N LYS A 60 -12.43 -5.42 3.00
CA LYS A 60 -13.33 -5.93 4.05
C LYS A 60 -14.24 -4.83 4.61
N THR A 61 -13.74 -3.60 4.71
CA THR A 61 -14.48 -2.43 5.22
C THR A 61 -15.17 -1.60 4.13
N ARG A 62 -15.16 -2.05 2.86
CA ARG A 62 -15.71 -1.34 1.68
C ARG A 62 -15.12 0.06 1.43
N LYS A 63 -13.96 0.37 2.01
CA LYS A 63 -13.25 1.66 1.82
C LYS A 63 -12.32 1.67 0.62
N PHE A 64 -11.99 0.52 0.05
CA PHE A 64 -11.06 0.42 -1.08
C PHE A 64 -11.55 1.24 -2.29
N ASP A 65 -12.79 1.04 -2.71
CA ASP A 65 -13.36 1.76 -3.85
C ASP A 65 -13.62 3.24 -3.56
N GLU A 66 -13.84 3.60 -2.29
CA GLU A 66 -13.96 4.99 -1.86
C GLU A 66 -12.65 5.75 -2.10
N TYR A 67 -11.53 5.24 -1.56
CA TYR A 67 -10.22 5.88 -1.76
C TYR A 67 -9.77 5.83 -3.23
N LYS A 68 -10.05 4.73 -3.95
CA LYS A 68 -9.77 4.65 -5.40
C LYS A 68 -10.50 5.75 -6.18
N ARG A 69 -11.75 6.06 -5.82
CA ARG A 69 -12.53 7.13 -6.48
C ARG A 69 -12.00 8.51 -6.12
N LYS A 70 -11.70 8.75 -4.84
CA LYS A 70 -11.09 10.02 -4.39
C LYS A 70 -9.79 10.32 -5.13
N GLY A 71 -8.90 9.33 -5.26
CA GLY A 71 -7.64 9.48 -5.99
C GLY A 71 -7.78 9.74 -7.49
N LYS A 72 -8.92 9.40 -8.12
CA LYS A 72 -9.19 9.74 -9.54
C LYS A 72 -9.68 11.18 -9.74
N ALA A 73 -10.13 11.84 -8.68
CA ALA A 73 -10.69 13.18 -8.72
C ALA A 73 -9.67 14.27 -8.32
N MET A 74 -8.45 13.86 -7.95
CA MET A 74 -7.28 14.73 -7.81
C MET A 74 -6.64 15.02 -9.16
#